data_AF-A0A6P1ENU8-F1
#
_entry.id   AF-A0A6P1ENU8-F1
#
_cell.length_a   1.000
_cell.length_b   1.000
_cell.length_c   1.000
_cell.angle_alpha   90.00
_cell.angle_beta   90.00
_cell.angle_gamma   90.00
#
_symmetry.space_group_name_H-M   'P 1'
#
loop_
_entity.id
_entity.type
_entity.pdbx_description
1 polymer ?
#
loop_
_entity_poly.entity_id
_entity_poly.type
_entity_poly.pdbx_seq_one_letter_code
_entity_poly.pdbx_strand_id
1 'polypeptide(L)'
;MDDVTHTLPAFALIGTASHAELDWIAALGHPDEQARHRTALQQVVGPQQGRLHEDQLWYPYEVIERGAARYAPGHEREFVLCTLLVILAVQAGQRLDVDLALQFDDLAATYETLPPVLRDTVLDAYQRVQA
;
A
#
# COMPACT_ATOMS: atom_id res chain seq x y z
N MET A 1 -27.08 18.33 -1.80
CA MET A 1 -25.97 18.61 -0.87
C MET A 1 -24.96 17.56 -1.20
N ASP A 2 -24.17 17.86 -2.23
CA ASP A 2 -23.25 16.90 -2.83
C ASP A 2 -22.06 16.79 -1.91
N ASP A 3 -22.08 15.78 -1.04
CA ASP A 3 -20.90 15.37 -0.29
C ASP A 3 -19.97 14.69 -1.29
N VAL A 4 -19.25 15.51 -2.07
CA VAL A 4 -18.19 15.05 -2.96
C VAL A 4 -17.12 14.50 -2.03
N THR A 5 -17.19 13.18 -1.79
CA THR A 5 -16.10 12.45 -1.15
C THR A 5 -14.91 12.57 -2.09
N HIS A 6 -14.03 13.55 -1.82
CA HIS A 6 -12.83 13.75 -2.60
C HIS A 6 -11.90 12.56 -2.32
N THR A 7 -11.91 11.57 -3.22
CA THR A 7 -10.88 10.54 -3.27
C THR A 7 -9.52 11.23 -3.47
N LEU A 8 -8.56 10.90 -2.61
CA LEU A 8 -7.20 11.41 -2.79
C LEU A 8 -6.52 10.60 -3.90
N PRO A 9 -5.69 11.21 -4.76
CA PRO A 9 -4.80 10.43 -5.61
C PRO A 9 -3.95 9.47 -4.75
N ALA A 10 -3.72 8.24 -5.21
CA ALA A 10 -2.97 7.22 -4.46
C ALA A 10 -1.64 7.75 -3.89
N PHE A 11 -0.86 8.46 -4.71
CA PHE A 11 0.40 9.05 -4.29
C PHE A 11 0.24 10.13 -3.19
N ALA A 12 -0.89 10.84 -3.18
CA ALA A 12 -1.17 11.86 -2.17
C ALA A 12 -1.42 11.21 -0.81
N LEU A 13 -2.16 10.09 -0.76
CA LEU A 13 -2.33 9.34 0.48
C LEU A 13 -1.01 8.74 0.96
N ILE A 14 -0.22 8.13 0.06
CA ILE A 14 1.11 7.58 0.37
C ILE A 14 2.03 8.64 0.99
N GLY A 15 2.05 9.86 0.43
CA GLY A 15 2.85 10.97 0.94
C GLY A 15 2.45 11.46 2.35
N THR A 16 1.31 11.02 2.89
CA THR A 16 0.86 11.32 4.26
C THR A 16 1.21 10.23 5.28
N ALA A 17 1.93 9.18 4.87
CA ALA A 17 2.31 8.10 5.77
C ALA A 17 3.09 8.63 6.99
N SER A 18 2.58 8.35 8.18
CA SER A 18 3.16 8.80 9.45
C SER A 18 4.34 7.92 9.86
N HIS A 19 5.14 8.39 10.81
CA HIS A 19 6.25 7.59 11.31
C HIS A 19 5.78 6.26 11.93
N ALA A 20 4.68 6.28 12.67
CA ALA A 20 4.12 5.09 13.33
C ALA A 20 3.62 4.05 12.33
N GLU A 21 2.96 4.49 11.25
CA GLU A 21 2.49 3.60 10.17
C GLU A 21 3.67 2.90 9.51
N LEU A 22 4.75 3.64 9.22
CA LEU A 22 5.94 3.07 8.60
C LEU A 22 6.71 2.15 9.56
N ASP A 23 6.71 2.42 10.87
CA ASP A 23 7.28 1.54 11.88
C ASP A 23 6.50 0.22 11.98
N TRP A 24 5.17 0.30 11.93
CA TRP A 24 4.29 -0.86 11.94
C TRP A 24 4.50 -1.74 10.70
N ILE A 25 4.51 -1.14 9.51
CA ILE A 25 4.74 -1.87 8.26
C ILE A 25 6.11 -2.55 8.31
N ALA A 26 7.16 -1.82 8.72
CA ALA A 26 8.50 -2.40 8.83
C ALA A 26 8.58 -3.59 9.80
N ALA A 27 7.72 -3.62 10.83
CA ALA A 27 7.67 -4.70 11.82
C ALA A 27 7.00 -5.99 11.30
N LEU A 28 6.41 -5.97 10.09
CA LEU A 28 5.84 -7.17 9.47
C LEU A 28 6.89 -8.17 8.99
N GLY A 29 8.15 -7.72 8.84
CA GLY A 29 9.29 -8.54 8.47
C GLY A 29 10.00 -9.15 9.67
N HIS A 30 11.24 -9.61 9.47
CA HIS A 30 12.06 -10.08 10.59
C HIS A 30 12.52 -8.93 11.49
N PRO A 31 12.54 -9.11 12.83
CA PRO A 31 12.96 -8.05 13.76
C PRO A 31 14.34 -7.47 13.48
N ASP A 32 15.30 -8.30 13.07
CA ASP A 32 16.67 -7.89 12.77
C ASP A 32 16.79 -7.03 11.50
N GLU A 33 15.73 -7.01 10.69
CA GLU A 33 15.66 -6.32 9.41
C GLU A 33 14.74 -5.09 9.43
N GLN A 34 13.97 -4.90 10.51
CA GLN A 34 12.99 -3.84 10.64
C GLN A 34 13.58 -2.45 10.34
N ALA A 35 14.80 -2.17 10.81
CA ALA A 35 15.46 -0.89 10.54
C ALA A 35 15.74 -0.67 9.03
N ARG A 36 16.10 -1.72 8.28
CA ARG A 36 16.34 -1.64 6.83
C ARG A 36 15.04 -1.40 6.08
N HIS A 37 14.01 -2.17 6.40
CA HIS A 37 12.65 -1.97 5.89
C HIS A 37 12.18 -0.54 6.15
N ARG A 38 12.38 -0.05 7.38
CA ARG A 38 11.98 1.28 7.78
C ARG A 38 12.65 2.39 6.97
N THR A 39 13.96 2.31 6.77
CA THR A 39 14.71 3.26 5.93
C THR A 39 14.27 3.19 4.48
N ALA A 40 14.08 1.99 3.93
CA ALA A 40 13.63 1.82 2.56
C ALA A 40 12.21 2.37 2.35
N LEU A 41 11.30 2.13 3.29
CA LEU A 41 9.94 2.70 3.28
C LEU A 41 9.95 4.24 3.26
N GLN A 42 10.86 4.90 4.00
CA GLN A 42 11.00 6.36 3.97
C GLN A 42 11.39 6.86 2.58
N GLN A 43 12.28 6.14 1.89
CA GLN A 43 12.66 6.48 0.51
C GLN A 43 11.45 6.33 -0.43
N VAL A 44 10.69 5.23 -0.28
CA VAL A 44 9.50 4.94 -1.08
C VAL A 44 8.45 6.04 -0.92
N VAL A 45 8.03 6.35 0.30
CA VAL A 45 6.91 7.30 0.52
C VAL A 45 7.30 8.76 0.32
N GLY A 46 8.58 9.10 0.48
CA GLY A 46 9.08 10.46 0.30
C GLY A 46 9.69 10.68 -1.09
N PRO A 47 11.03 10.57 -1.24
CA PRO A 47 11.73 10.84 -2.50
C PRO A 47 11.20 10.11 -3.74
N GLN A 48 10.75 8.86 -3.59
CA GLN A 48 10.29 8.04 -4.72
C GLN A 48 8.79 8.16 -4.99
N GLN A 49 8.04 8.88 -4.15
CA GLN A 49 6.60 9.12 -4.31
C GLN A 49 5.77 7.85 -4.56
N GLY A 50 6.11 6.76 -3.86
CA GLY A 50 5.46 5.46 -3.94
C GLY A 50 5.99 4.53 -5.04
N ARG A 51 6.99 4.95 -5.81
CA ARG A 51 7.58 4.11 -6.87
C ARG A 51 8.68 3.22 -6.30
N LEU A 52 8.46 1.92 -6.31
CA LEU A 52 9.49 0.94 -5.98
C LEU A 52 10.50 0.82 -7.13
N HIS A 53 11.75 0.53 -6.79
CA HIS A 53 12.82 0.17 -7.72
C HIS A 53 13.09 -1.34 -7.69
N GLU A 54 13.73 -1.86 -8.74
CA GLU A 54 14.02 -3.30 -8.88
C GLU A 54 14.97 -3.83 -7.78
N ASP A 55 15.84 -2.99 -7.23
CA ASP A 55 16.74 -3.35 -6.12
C ASP A 55 16.04 -3.40 -4.74
N GLN A 56 14.76 -3.01 -4.69
CA GLN A 56 13.95 -2.96 -3.47
C GLN A 56 12.99 -4.16 -3.30
N LEU A 57 13.19 -5.23 -4.10
CA LEU A 57 12.39 -6.46 -4.04
C LEU A 57 12.42 -7.15 -2.67
N TRP A 58 13.50 -6.99 -1.90
CA TRP A 58 13.54 -7.49 -0.52
C TRP A 58 13.18 -6.39 0.47
N TYR A 59 13.86 -5.23 0.41
CA TYR A 59 13.57 -4.07 1.26
C TYR A 59 13.07 -2.88 0.40
N PRO A 60 11.81 -2.42 0.52
CA PRO A 60 10.79 -2.82 1.47
C PRO A 60 9.67 -3.69 0.88
N TYR A 61 9.82 -4.24 -0.33
CA TYR A 61 8.72 -4.92 -1.00
C TYR A 61 8.14 -6.09 -0.17
N GLU A 62 8.98 -6.88 0.51
CA GLU A 62 8.51 -7.99 1.37
C GLU A 62 7.44 -7.54 2.38
N VAL A 63 7.68 -6.45 3.11
CA VAL A 63 6.73 -5.97 4.12
C VAL A 63 5.53 -5.26 3.52
N ILE A 64 5.69 -4.65 2.34
CA ILE A 64 4.58 -4.07 1.58
C ILE A 64 3.63 -5.19 1.13
N GLU A 65 4.15 -6.26 0.55
CA GLU A 65 3.35 -7.41 0.12
C GLU A 65 2.60 -8.04 1.31
N ARG A 66 3.31 -8.30 2.41
CA ARG A 66 2.70 -8.83 3.65
C ARG A 66 1.60 -7.93 4.19
N GLY A 67 1.81 -6.61 4.18
CA GLY A 67 0.83 -5.62 4.65
C GLY A 67 -0.37 -5.50 3.74
N ALA A 68 -0.20 -5.70 2.42
CA ALA A 68 -1.31 -5.70 1.47
C ALA A 68 -2.12 -7.00 1.50
N ALA A 69 -1.50 -8.12 1.87
CA ALA A 69 -2.14 -9.44 1.93
C ALA A 69 -2.96 -9.67 3.22
N ARG A 70 -2.76 -8.85 4.26
CA ARG A 70 -3.39 -9.08 5.57
C ARG A 70 -3.93 -7.81 6.20
N TYR A 71 -5.24 -7.79 6.41
CA TYR A 71 -5.90 -6.75 7.20
C TYR A 71 -5.80 -7.03 8.71
N ALA A 72 -5.55 -5.97 9.47
CA ALA A 72 -5.57 -5.96 10.92
C ALA A 72 -6.45 -4.79 11.40
N PRO A 73 -7.50 -5.04 12.21
CA PRO A 73 -8.35 -3.97 12.75
C PRO A 73 -7.53 -2.93 13.53
N GLY A 74 -7.77 -1.65 13.26
CA GLY A 74 -7.01 -0.53 13.82
C GLY A 74 -5.75 -0.16 13.03
N HIS A 75 -5.45 -0.88 11.94
CA HIS A 75 -4.35 -0.62 11.01
C HIS A 75 -4.84 -0.51 9.55
N GLU A 76 -6.03 0.09 9.37
CA GLU A 76 -6.67 0.28 8.07
C GLU A 76 -5.76 1.08 7.13
N ARG A 77 -5.07 2.10 7.66
CA ARG A 77 -4.22 2.97 6.87
C ARG A 77 -2.97 2.26 6.39
N GLU A 78 -2.33 1.46 7.23
CA GLU A 78 -1.15 0.67 6.87
C GLU A 78 -1.49 -0.37 5.79
N PHE A 79 -2.62 -1.06 5.95
CA PHE A 79 -3.15 -1.99 4.93
C PHE A 79 -3.36 -1.27 3.58
N VAL A 80 -4.01 -0.10 3.59
CA VAL A 80 -4.25 0.68 2.38
C VAL A 80 -2.97 1.24 1.77
N LEU A 81 -2.04 1.74 2.58
CA LEU A 81 -0.73 2.21 2.11
C LEU A 81 0.01 1.09 1.38
N CYS A 82 0.05 -0.10 1.96
CA CYS A 82 0.68 -1.27 1.34
C CYS A 82 -0.01 -1.66 0.03
N THR A 83 -1.35 -1.73 0.03
CA THR A 83 -2.15 -2.06 -1.16
C THR A 83 -1.89 -1.07 -2.30
N LEU A 84 -1.88 0.24 -2.01
CA LEU A 84 -1.62 1.26 -3.03
C LEU A 84 -0.20 1.16 -3.60
N LEU A 85 0.79 0.83 -2.77
CA LEU A 85 2.16 0.64 -3.23
C LEU A 85 2.28 -0.56 -4.17
N VAL A 86 1.59 -1.67 -3.89
CA VAL A 86 1.51 -2.83 -4.82
C VAL A 86 0.86 -2.44 -6.14
N ILE A 87 -0.27 -1.73 -6.11
CA ILE A 87 -0.96 -1.26 -7.33
C ILE A 87 -0.05 -0.38 -8.18
N LEU A 88 0.62 0.60 -7.57
CA LEU A 88 1.54 1.49 -8.27
C LEU A 88 2.74 0.74 -8.88
N ALA A 89 3.26 -0.26 -8.19
CA ALA A 89 4.33 -1.12 -8.68
C ALA A 89 3.91 -1.92 -9.92
N VAL A 90 2.72 -2.54 -9.91
CA VAL A 90 2.20 -3.24 -11.09
C VAL A 90 1.89 -2.28 -12.22
N GLN A 91 1.33 -1.10 -11.94
CA GLN A 91 1.11 -0.06 -12.95
C GLN A 91 2.41 0.39 -13.62
N ALA A 92 3.52 0.41 -12.86
CA ALA A 92 4.85 0.71 -13.37
C ALA A 92 5.49 -0.46 -14.16
N GLY A 93 4.80 -1.59 -14.30
CA GLY A 93 5.28 -2.78 -15.00
C GLY A 93 6.27 -3.62 -14.21
N GLN A 94 6.35 -3.44 -12.89
CA GLN A 94 7.21 -4.28 -12.06
C GLN A 94 6.69 -5.71 -12.02
N ARG A 95 7.62 -6.67 -12.08
CA ARG A 95 7.30 -8.09 -11.92
C ARG A 95 7.26 -8.42 -10.44
N LEU A 96 6.04 -8.54 -9.94
CA LEU A 96 5.75 -8.91 -8.57
C LEU A 96 5.21 -10.35 -8.58
N ASP A 97 5.38 -11.08 -7.47
CA ASP A 97 4.80 -12.42 -7.28
C ASP A 97 3.36 -12.34 -6.75
N VAL A 98 2.60 -11.34 -7.22
CA VAL A 98 1.26 -11.04 -6.76
C VAL A 98 0.29 -10.98 -7.94
N ASP A 99 -0.77 -11.77 -7.86
CA ASP A 99 -1.93 -11.62 -8.74
C ASP A 99 -2.89 -10.62 -8.10
N LEU A 100 -2.82 -9.37 -8.58
CA LEU A 100 -3.64 -8.28 -8.07
C LEU A 100 -5.14 -8.56 -8.17
N ALA A 101 -5.60 -9.23 -9.23
CA ALA A 101 -7.03 -9.49 -9.41
C ALA A 101 -7.51 -10.52 -8.39
N LEU A 102 -6.76 -11.61 -8.24
CA LEU A 102 -7.06 -12.64 -7.24
C LEU A 102 -7.03 -12.07 -5.81
N GLN A 103 -6.00 -11.27 -5.48
CA GLN A 103 -5.90 -10.65 -4.16
C GLN A 103 -7.08 -9.70 -3.87
N PHE A 104 -7.52 -8.92 -4.86
CA PHE A 104 -8.64 -8.01 -4.69
C PHE A 104 -9.96 -8.76 -4.45
N ASP A 105 -10.17 -9.87 -5.17
CA ASP A 105 -11.34 -10.73 -4.97
C ASP A 105 -11.33 -11.37 -3.57
N ASP A 106 -10.19 -11.89 -3.12
CA ASP A 106 -10.01 -12.48 -1.79
C ASP A 106 -10.26 -11.47 -0.65
N LEU A 107 -9.95 -10.19 -0.89
CA LEU A 107 -10.08 -9.10 0.09
C LEU A 107 -11.36 -8.26 -0.10
N ALA A 108 -12.27 -8.64 -0.99
CA ALA A 108 -13.47 -7.85 -1.32
C ALA A 108 -14.27 -7.43 -0.07
N ALA A 109 -14.59 -8.40 0.81
CA ALA A 109 -15.31 -8.13 2.05
C ALA A 109 -14.52 -7.23 3.02
N THR A 110 -13.19 -7.29 3.00
CA THR A 110 -12.34 -6.42 3.80
C THR A 110 -12.45 -4.97 3.34
N TYR A 111 -12.42 -4.73 2.03
CA TYR A 111 -12.57 -3.37 1.49
C TYR A 111 -13.92 -2.74 1.87
N GLU A 112 -14.99 -3.52 2.00
CA GLU A 112 -16.30 -3.03 2.45
C GLU A 112 -16.28 -2.50 3.90
N THR A 113 -15.37 -3.00 4.75
CA THR A 113 -15.22 -2.59 6.15
C THR A 113 -14.35 -1.35 6.35
N LEU A 114 -13.61 -0.93 5.32
CA LEU A 114 -12.73 0.22 5.42
C LEU A 114 -13.50 1.54 5.55
N PRO A 115 -12.92 2.56 6.21
CA PRO A 115 -13.41 3.92 6.12
C PRO A 115 -13.62 4.34 4.65
N PRO A 116 -14.74 4.99 4.28
CA PRO A 116 -15.10 5.25 2.88
C PRO A 116 -13.98 5.90 2.07
N VAL A 117 -13.31 6.92 2.62
CA VAL A 117 -12.20 7.62 1.94
C VAL A 117 -11.05 6.67 1.59
N LEU A 118 -10.71 5.72 2.47
CA LEU A 118 -9.63 4.76 2.24
C LEU A 118 -10.04 3.72 1.19
N ARG A 119 -11.25 3.17 1.33
CA ARG A 119 -11.82 2.22 0.36
C ARG A 119 -11.85 2.82 -1.04
N ASP A 120 -12.45 4.00 -1.18
CA ASP A 120 -12.69 4.61 -2.48
C ASP A 120 -11.35 5.02 -3.15
N THR A 121 -10.34 5.41 -2.35
CA THR A 121 -8.98 5.66 -2.85
C THR A 121 -8.32 4.41 -3.43
N VAL A 122 -8.47 3.25 -2.76
CA VAL A 122 -7.93 1.97 -3.26
C VAL A 122 -8.64 1.52 -4.52
N LEU A 123 -9.98 1.60 -4.55
CA LEU A 123 -10.78 1.19 -5.70
C LEU A 123 -10.51 2.06 -6.93
N ASP A 124 -10.41 3.38 -6.77
CA ASP A 124 -10.03 4.31 -7.84
C ASP A 124 -8.61 3.99 -8.39
N ALA A 125 -7.66 3.67 -7.52
CA ALA A 125 -6.32 3.27 -7.94
C ALA A 125 -6.33 1.94 -8.73
N TYR A 126 -7.06 0.94 -8.24
CA TYR A 126 -7.16 -0.36 -8.89
C TYR A 126 -7.83 -0.29 -10.27
N GLN A 127 -8.92 0.47 -10.39
CA GLN A 127 -9.61 0.67 -11.66
C GLN A 127 -8.71 1.27 -12.75
N ARG A 128 -7.75 2.13 -12.38
CA ARG A 128 -6.78 2.71 -13.33
C ARG A 128 -5.77 1.70 -13.86
N VAL A 129 -5.51 0.61 -13.15
CA VAL A 129 -4.60 -0.46 -13.61
C VAL A 129 -5.32 -1.47 -14.50
N GLN A 130 -6.65 -1.54 -14.41
CA GLN A 130 -7.49 -2.42 -15.25
C GLN A 130 -7.90 -1.78 -16.59
N ALA A 131 -7.67 -0.48 -16.78
CA ALA A 131 -8.06 0.30 -17.96
C ALA A 131 -6.97 0.33 -19.04
#